data_AF-A0A6C0BUE4-F1
#
_entry.id   AF-A0A6C0BUE4-F1
#
_cell.length_a   1.000
_cell.length_b   1.000
_cell.length_c   1.000
_cell.angle_alpha   90.00
_cell.angle_beta   90.00
_cell.angle_gamma   90.00
#
_symmetry.space_group_name_H-M   'P 1'
#
loop_
_entity.id
_entity.type
_entity.pdbx_description
1 polymer ?
#
loop_
_entity_poly.entity_id
_entity_poly.type
_entity_poly.pdbx_seq_one_letter_code
_entity_poly.pdbx_strand_id
1 'polypeptide(L)'
;MFYCFNFNSFKNNILYYHLFVQYSFFSLFNLYITSMDSGNTKDVLITGQHNKFQLKRAQREKPRENKTSNFNKDTISFNDQLSSINKLYLDLTFNDKNIYESEIKKKITSYKSQDLKKNRYDPELFINLESVIEKLVISKLKCKYCNKQIYILSNKYRDNDQWTLERINNNIGHNTDNVIISCLECNLQRKNSNMDNFEYTKKLKINKSF
;
A
#
# COMPACT_ATOMS: atom_id res chain seq x y z
N MET A 1 -12.71 -16.58 69.48
CA MET A 1 -11.33 -16.05 69.50
C MET A 1 -10.67 -16.48 68.20
N PHE A 2 -10.18 -15.51 67.44
CA PHE A 2 -9.71 -15.60 66.06
C PHE A 2 -8.72 -16.73 65.80
N TYR A 3 -8.86 -17.44 64.67
CA TYR A 3 -7.72 -17.87 63.86
C TYR A 3 -8.06 -17.81 62.36
N CYS A 4 -7.15 -17.16 61.62
CA CYS A 4 -7.17 -16.92 60.19
C CYS A 4 -7.11 -18.23 59.39
N PHE A 5 -7.87 -18.32 58.29
CA PHE A 5 -7.61 -19.29 57.23
C PHE A 5 -7.15 -18.58 55.95
N ASN A 6 -6.06 -19.13 55.42
CA ASN A 6 -5.19 -18.60 54.39
C ASN A 6 -5.80 -18.80 52.99
N PHE A 7 -6.04 -17.72 52.24
CA PHE A 7 -6.72 -17.72 50.94
C PHE A 7 -5.79 -18.02 49.74
N ASN A 8 -4.80 -18.92 49.91
CA ASN A 8 -3.81 -19.24 48.88
C ASN A 8 -3.82 -20.71 48.37
N SER A 9 -4.77 -21.55 48.82
CA SER A 9 -4.79 -22.98 48.44
C SER A 9 -5.74 -23.33 47.28
N PHE A 10 -6.63 -22.42 46.85
CA PHE A 10 -7.65 -22.77 45.83
C PHE A 10 -7.26 -22.50 44.37
N LYS A 11 -6.15 -21.78 44.10
CA LYS A 11 -5.75 -21.43 42.72
C LYS A 11 -4.85 -22.47 42.03
N ASN A 12 -4.19 -23.36 42.77
CA ASN A 12 -3.29 -24.37 42.16
C ASN A 12 -3.99 -25.65 41.71
N ASN A 13 -5.22 -25.94 42.19
CA ASN A 13 -5.94 -27.17 41.81
C ASN A 13 -6.71 -27.05 40.48
N ILE A 14 -7.03 -25.84 40.00
CA ILE A 14 -7.69 -25.65 38.69
C ILE A 14 -6.67 -25.72 37.54
N LEU A 15 -5.42 -25.32 37.80
CA LEU A 15 -4.32 -25.41 36.81
C LEU A 15 -3.94 -26.87 36.51
N TYR A 16 -3.99 -27.78 37.49
CA TYR A 16 -3.65 -29.18 37.27
C TYR A 16 -4.72 -29.98 36.52
N TYR A 17 -6.02 -29.68 36.72
CA TYR A 17 -7.09 -30.36 36.00
C TYR A 17 -7.17 -29.95 34.51
N HIS A 18 -6.81 -28.70 34.17
CA HIS A 18 -6.84 -28.24 32.78
C HIS A 18 -5.64 -28.73 31.94
N LEU A 19 -4.49 -28.98 32.58
CA LEU A 19 -3.32 -29.58 31.93
C LEU A 19 -3.49 -31.09 31.66
N PHE A 20 -4.28 -31.80 32.46
CA PHE A 20 -4.46 -33.26 32.31
C PHE A 20 -5.49 -33.67 31.23
N VAL A 21 -6.47 -32.81 30.93
CA VAL A 21 -7.47 -33.08 29.88
C VAL A 21 -6.92 -32.74 28.47
N GLN A 22 -5.93 -31.86 28.36
CA GLN A 22 -5.29 -31.56 27.06
C GLN A 22 -4.29 -32.65 26.61
N TYR A 23 -3.56 -33.27 27.53
CA TYR A 23 -2.55 -34.29 27.17
C TYR A 23 -3.13 -35.66 26.82
N SER A 24 -4.34 -35.98 27.27
CA SER A 24 -5.01 -37.25 26.94
C SER A 24 -5.71 -37.24 25.57
N PHE A 25 -6.14 -36.07 25.07
CA PHE A 25 -6.68 -35.94 23.70
C PHE A 25 -5.59 -35.85 22.62
N PHE A 26 -4.41 -35.28 22.95
CA PHE A 26 -3.30 -35.17 22.01
C PHE A 26 -2.57 -36.51 21.73
N SER A 27 -2.62 -37.47 22.66
CA SER A 27 -1.98 -38.78 22.49
C SER A 27 -2.82 -39.73 21.61
N LEU A 28 -4.14 -39.78 21.79
CA LEU A 28 -5.02 -40.64 20.99
C LEU A 28 -5.23 -40.12 19.56
N PHE A 29 -5.17 -38.80 19.34
CA PHE A 29 -5.25 -38.23 17.99
C PHE A 29 -3.98 -38.48 17.16
N ASN A 30 -2.81 -38.54 17.79
CA ASN A 30 -1.55 -38.86 17.10
C ASN A 30 -1.41 -40.37 16.80
N LEU A 31 -1.97 -41.26 17.64
CA LEU A 31 -1.92 -42.70 17.39
C LEU A 31 -2.86 -43.16 16.26
N TYR A 32 -3.96 -42.43 16.01
CA TYR A 32 -4.88 -42.72 14.91
C TYR A 32 -4.36 -42.25 13.54
N ILE A 33 -3.40 -41.33 13.51
CA ILE A 33 -2.77 -40.85 12.26
C ILE A 33 -1.69 -41.83 11.76
N THR A 34 -1.13 -42.68 12.63
CA THR A 34 -0.04 -43.61 12.28
C THR A 34 -0.47 -44.99 11.73
N SER A 35 -1.77 -45.25 11.52
CA SER A 35 -2.21 -46.58 11.01
C SER A 35 -3.13 -46.54 9.78
N MET A 36 -3.10 -45.48 8.98
CA MET A 36 -3.75 -45.46 7.66
C MET A 36 -2.78 -44.96 6.59
N ASP A 37 -1.82 -45.81 6.26
CA ASP A 37 -1.02 -45.68 5.05
C ASP A 37 -1.61 -46.60 3.98
N SER A 38 -2.31 -46.02 3.02
CA SER A 38 -2.38 -46.52 1.63
C SER A 38 -3.10 -45.50 0.75
N GLY A 39 -2.45 -44.37 0.56
CA GLY A 39 -2.97 -43.35 -0.36
C GLY A 39 -1.90 -42.35 -0.70
N ASN A 40 -0.90 -42.79 -1.47
CA ASN A 40 0.12 -42.01 -2.19
C ASN A 40 -0.17 -40.48 -2.19
N THR A 41 0.25 -39.77 -1.14
CA THR A 41 0.10 -38.31 -1.11
C THR A 41 1.15 -37.75 -2.03
N LYS A 42 0.76 -37.50 -3.28
CA LYS A 42 1.61 -36.79 -4.23
C LYS A 42 1.78 -35.37 -3.72
N ASP A 43 2.91 -35.09 -3.10
CA ASP A 43 3.28 -33.73 -2.73
C ASP A 43 3.44 -32.89 -3.99
N VAL A 44 2.45 -32.05 -4.26
CA VAL A 44 2.51 -31.12 -5.39
C VAL A 44 3.31 -29.90 -4.95
N LEU A 45 4.59 -29.86 -5.30
CA LEU A 45 5.43 -28.70 -5.07
C LEU A 45 5.08 -27.59 -6.07
N ILE A 46 4.28 -26.62 -5.63
CA ILE A 46 3.88 -25.48 -6.45
C ILE A 46 4.95 -24.38 -6.40
N THR A 47 5.89 -24.43 -7.34
CA THR A 47 7.01 -23.46 -7.45
C THR A 47 6.67 -22.25 -8.33
N GLY A 48 5.73 -22.40 -9.27
CA GLY A 48 5.39 -21.37 -10.25
C GLY A 48 4.77 -20.12 -9.62
N GLN A 49 5.31 -18.94 -9.96
CA GLN A 49 4.86 -17.64 -9.43
C GLN A 49 3.36 -17.40 -9.66
N HIS A 50 2.84 -17.80 -10.83
CA HIS A 50 1.41 -17.69 -11.17
C HIS A 50 0.54 -18.53 -10.22
N ASN A 51 0.89 -19.80 -10.02
CA ASN A 51 0.13 -20.72 -9.18
C ASN A 51 0.18 -20.30 -7.70
N LYS A 52 1.34 -19.85 -7.23
CA LYS A 52 1.51 -19.27 -5.88
C LYS A 52 0.68 -18.00 -5.70
N PHE A 53 0.52 -17.18 -6.74
CA PHE A 53 -0.33 -16.00 -6.71
C PHE A 53 -1.82 -16.36 -6.64
N GLN A 54 -2.29 -17.33 -7.44
CA GLN A 54 -3.67 -17.79 -7.42
C GLN A 54 -4.06 -18.37 -6.06
N LEU A 55 -3.18 -19.18 -5.46
CA LEU A 55 -3.39 -19.75 -4.12
C LEU A 55 -3.49 -18.65 -3.05
N LYS A 56 -2.55 -17.69 -3.05
CA LYS A 56 -2.62 -16.53 -2.14
C LYS A 56 -3.87 -15.68 -2.37
N ARG A 57 -4.43 -15.67 -3.58
CA ARG A 57 -5.65 -14.93 -3.90
C ARG A 57 -6.91 -15.66 -3.41
N ALA A 58 -6.93 -16.99 -3.53
CA ALA A 58 -8.00 -17.83 -3.02
C ALA A 58 -8.05 -17.85 -1.48
N GLN A 59 -6.89 -17.76 -0.82
CA GLN A 59 -6.76 -17.76 0.64
C GLN A 59 -6.89 -16.36 1.28
N ARG A 60 -7.07 -15.29 0.48
CA ARG A 60 -7.27 -13.95 1.04
C ARG A 60 -8.68 -13.85 1.60
N GLU A 61 -8.78 -13.54 2.89
CA GLU A 61 -10.02 -12.99 3.45
C GLU A 61 -10.45 -11.79 2.60
N LYS A 62 -11.77 -11.63 2.39
CA LYS A 62 -12.32 -10.47 1.68
C LYS A 62 -11.72 -9.20 2.30
N PRO A 63 -11.28 -8.21 1.51
CA PRO A 63 -10.77 -6.97 2.06
C PRO A 63 -11.82 -6.41 3.01
N ARG A 64 -11.44 -6.10 4.26
CA ARG A 64 -12.29 -5.29 5.14
C ARG A 64 -12.70 -4.06 4.34
N GLU A 65 -13.99 -3.73 4.33
CA GLU A 65 -14.47 -2.50 3.70
C GLU A 65 -13.57 -1.36 4.16
N ASN A 66 -12.90 -0.72 3.19
CA ASN A 66 -11.91 0.29 3.51
C ASN A 66 -12.62 1.41 4.26
N LYS A 67 -12.11 1.79 5.42
CA LYS A 67 -12.49 3.04 6.08
C LYS A 67 -12.38 4.15 5.05
N THR A 68 -13.50 4.64 4.56
CA THR A 68 -13.61 5.95 3.94
C THR A 68 -12.87 6.89 4.87
N SER A 69 -11.90 7.64 4.37
CA SER A 69 -11.38 8.77 5.15
C SER A 69 -12.59 9.57 5.62
N ASN A 70 -12.68 9.91 6.91
CA ASN A 70 -13.76 10.71 7.54
C ASN A 70 -13.87 12.15 6.97
N PHE A 71 -13.49 12.35 5.72
CA PHE A 71 -13.54 13.59 4.99
C PHE A 71 -14.76 13.57 4.08
N ASN A 72 -15.78 14.33 4.47
CA ASN A 72 -16.93 14.66 3.63
C ASN A 72 -16.45 15.69 2.58
N LYS A 73 -15.83 15.20 1.50
CA LYS A 73 -14.96 16.00 0.61
C LYS A 73 -15.39 15.90 -0.86
N ASP A 74 -16.68 15.69 -1.09
CA ASP A 74 -17.25 15.49 -2.43
C ASP A 74 -17.23 16.74 -3.33
N THR A 75 -16.41 17.76 -3.02
CA THR A 75 -16.57 19.11 -3.60
C THR A 75 -15.30 19.94 -3.79
N ILE A 76 -14.09 19.42 -3.53
CA ILE A 76 -12.89 20.25 -3.80
C ILE A 76 -12.56 20.18 -5.28
N SER A 77 -12.81 21.29 -5.98
CA SER A 77 -12.57 21.38 -7.42
C SER A 77 -11.07 21.25 -7.74
N PHE A 78 -10.76 20.85 -8.97
CA PHE A 78 -9.38 20.82 -9.46
C PHE A 78 -8.66 22.17 -9.25
N ASN A 79 -9.35 23.28 -9.53
CA ASN A 79 -8.78 24.62 -9.40
C ASN A 79 -8.45 24.97 -7.95
N ASP A 80 -9.27 24.53 -6.99
CA ASP A 80 -9.01 24.74 -5.56
C ASP A 80 -7.81 23.94 -5.08
N GLN A 81 -7.64 22.69 -5.56
CA GLN A 81 -6.45 21.89 -5.25
C GLN A 81 -5.19 22.52 -5.85
N LEU A 82 -5.27 23.01 -7.10
CA LEU A 82 -4.17 23.70 -7.75
C LEU A 82 -3.78 24.98 -6.99
N SER A 83 -4.77 25.78 -6.60
CA SER A 83 -4.57 26.99 -5.76
C SER A 83 -3.93 26.64 -4.42
N SER A 84 -4.41 25.58 -3.75
CA SER A 84 -3.86 25.11 -2.47
C SER A 84 -2.42 24.66 -2.58
N ILE A 85 -2.04 24.02 -3.69
CA ILE A 85 -0.66 23.59 -3.94
C ILE A 85 0.28 24.74 -4.20
N ASN A 86 -0.17 25.76 -4.94
CA ASN A 86 0.61 26.99 -5.09
C ASN A 86 0.80 27.72 -3.75
N LYS A 87 -0.25 27.77 -2.92
CA LYS A 87 -0.14 28.31 -1.55
C LYS A 87 0.84 27.53 -0.69
N LEU A 88 0.86 26.20 -0.78
CA LEU A 88 1.85 25.36 -0.09
C LEU A 88 3.28 25.70 -0.51
N TYR A 89 3.52 25.84 -1.81
CA TYR A 89 4.85 26.16 -2.34
C TYR A 89 5.34 27.55 -1.90
N LEU A 90 4.44 28.52 -1.81
CA LEU A 90 4.72 29.87 -1.31
C LEU A 90 4.70 29.98 0.23
N ASP A 91 4.59 28.85 0.94
CA ASP A 91 4.45 28.76 2.40
C ASP A 91 3.34 29.64 3.01
N LEU A 92 2.25 29.83 2.27
CA LEU A 92 1.10 30.61 2.74
C LEU A 92 0.19 29.79 3.66
N THR A 93 -0.49 30.46 4.58
CA THR A 93 -1.49 29.84 5.47
C THR A 93 -2.84 29.68 4.76
N PHE A 94 -3.49 28.52 4.95
CA PHE A 94 -4.85 28.24 4.47
C PHE A 94 -5.47 27.08 5.26
N ASN A 95 -6.81 27.02 5.31
CA ASN A 95 -7.56 26.13 6.21
C ASN A 95 -7.14 24.65 6.13
N ASP A 96 -6.84 24.15 4.93
CA ASP A 96 -6.57 22.72 4.70
C ASP A 96 -5.08 22.35 4.59
N LYS A 97 -4.15 23.27 4.93
CA LYS A 97 -2.69 23.07 4.78
C LYS A 97 -2.23 21.72 5.31
N ASN A 98 -2.59 21.41 6.55
CA ASN A 98 -2.22 20.17 7.24
C ASN A 98 -2.75 18.91 6.55
N ILE A 99 -3.90 19.01 5.88
CA ILE A 99 -4.52 17.86 5.19
C ILE A 99 -3.71 17.51 3.94
N TYR A 100 -3.37 18.51 3.12
CA TYR A 100 -2.53 18.28 1.93
C TYR A 100 -1.15 17.77 2.32
N GLU A 101 -0.49 18.38 3.31
CA GLU A 101 0.81 17.91 3.78
C GLU A 101 0.75 16.47 4.29
N SER A 102 -0.29 16.12 5.06
CA SER A 102 -0.48 14.76 5.58
C SER A 102 -0.62 13.74 4.44
N GLU A 103 -1.44 14.03 3.42
CA GLU A 103 -1.61 13.14 2.26
C GLU A 103 -0.32 12.98 1.45
N ILE A 104 0.46 14.05 1.30
CA ILE A 104 1.76 14.01 0.62
C ILE A 104 2.77 13.18 1.42
N LYS A 105 2.92 13.46 2.72
CA LYS A 105 3.82 12.73 3.63
C LYS A 105 3.49 11.24 3.71
N LYS A 106 2.21 10.86 3.71
CA LYS A 106 1.76 9.46 3.65
C LYS A 106 2.27 8.75 2.39
N LYS A 107 2.16 9.38 1.22
CA LYS A 107 2.66 8.80 -0.03
C LYS A 107 4.19 8.69 -0.03
N ILE A 108 4.91 9.73 0.38
CA ILE A 108 6.37 9.70 0.53
C ILE A 108 6.79 8.50 1.40
N THR A 109 6.14 8.31 2.56
CA THR A 109 6.43 7.20 3.48
C THR A 109 6.14 5.83 2.86
N SER A 110 5.08 5.72 2.07
CA SER A 110 4.74 4.50 1.32
C SER A 110 5.82 4.17 0.29
N TYR A 111 6.31 5.16 -0.47
CA TYR A 111 7.37 4.97 -1.46
C TYR A 111 8.71 4.60 -0.80
N LYS A 112 9.07 5.26 0.31
CA LYS A 112 10.23 4.89 1.14
C LYS A 112 10.18 3.41 1.56
N SER A 113 9.02 2.97 2.05
CA SER A 113 8.81 1.59 2.45
C SER A 113 8.96 0.60 1.29
N GLN A 114 8.56 0.99 0.07
CA GLN A 114 8.74 0.17 -1.13
C GLN A 114 10.21 0.06 -1.52
N ASP A 115 10.95 1.17 -1.48
CA ASP A 115 12.35 1.20 -1.87
C ASP A 115 13.23 0.46 -0.87
N LEU A 116 12.95 0.57 0.44
CA LEU A 116 13.59 -0.24 1.48
C LEU A 116 13.41 -1.74 1.22
N LYS A 117 12.17 -2.18 0.94
CA LYS A 117 11.85 -3.59 0.61
C LYS A 117 12.54 -4.09 -0.67
N LYS A 118 12.99 -3.18 -1.53
CA LYS A 118 13.62 -3.49 -2.81
C LYS A 118 15.11 -3.17 -2.84
N ASN A 119 15.71 -2.78 -1.71
CA ASN A 119 17.11 -2.34 -1.59
C ASN A 119 17.46 -1.20 -2.56
N ARG A 120 16.60 -0.18 -2.63
CA ARG A 120 16.75 1.01 -3.52
C ARG A 120 16.65 2.33 -2.77
N TYR A 121 16.55 2.30 -1.45
CA TYR A 121 16.44 3.50 -0.64
C TYR A 121 17.83 4.09 -0.41
N ASP A 122 17.98 5.37 -0.76
CA ASP A 122 19.17 6.17 -0.51
C ASP A 122 18.76 7.42 0.27
N PRO A 123 19.13 7.57 1.55
CA PRO A 123 18.69 8.68 2.38
C PRO A 123 19.16 10.06 1.91
N GLU A 124 20.29 10.16 1.19
CA GLU A 124 20.84 11.44 0.72
C GLU A 124 20.12 11.91 -0.54
N LEU A 125 19.65 10.98 -1.36
CA LEU A 125 19.00 11.27 -2.63
C LEU A 125 17.47 11.18 -2.58
N PHE A 126 16.90 10.56 -1.54
CA PHE A 126 15.46 10.31 -1.44
C PHE A 126 14.67 11.63 -1.41
N ILE A 127 13.58 11.65 -2.17
CA ILE A 127 12.79 12.86 -2.34
C ILE A 127 12.14 13.32 -1.02
N ASN A 128 12.26 14.62 -0.72
CA ASN A 128 11.68 15.26 0.46
C ASN A 128 10.33 15.95 0.15
N LEU A 129 9.69 16.50 1.19
CA LEU A 129 8.37 17.14 1.04
C LEU A 129 8.41 18.36 0.11
N GLU A 130 9.39 19.26 0.28
CA GLU A 130 9.49 20.47 -0.54
C GLU A 130 9.63 20.13 -2.02
N SER A 131 10.51 19.16 -2.34
CA SER A 131 10.74 18.68 -3.71
C SER A 131 9.48 18.07 -4.33
N VAL A 132 8.66 17.36 -3.53
CA VAL A 132 7.37 16.84 -4.02
C VAL A 132 6.39 17.98 -4.31
N ILE A 133 6.29 18.98 -3.43
CA ILE A 133 5.41 20.14 -3.62
C ILE A 133 5.83 20.91 -4.88
N GLU A 134 7.12 21.16 -5.06
CA GLU A 134 7.67 21.79 -6.25
C GLU A 134 7.29 21.03 -7.53
N LYS A 135 7.50 19.70 -7.56
CA LYS A 135 7.12 18.87 -8.71
C LYS A 135 5.60 18.90 -8.98
N LEU A 136 4.77 18.96 -7.93
CA LEU A 136 3.32 19.09 -8.08
C LEU A 136 2.94 20.44 -8.71
N VAL A 137 3.58 21.55 -8.29
CA VAL A 137 3.40 22.88 -8.89
C VAL A 137 3.86 22.90 -10.35
N ILE A 138 5.07 22.42 -10.64
CA ILE A 138 5.63 22.37 -12.00
C ILE A 138 4.72 21.55 -12.93
N SER A 139 4.18 20.43 -12.45
CA SER A 139 3.25 19.60 -13.23
C SER A 139 1.88 20.26 -13.46
N LYS A 140 1.56 21.33 -12.72
CA LYS A 140 0.24 21.98 -12.69
C LYS A 140 -0.88 20.99 -12.40
N LEU A 141 -0.60 20.01 -11.54
CA LEU A 141 -1.47 18.86 -11.27
C LEU A 141 -1.95 18.16 -12.54
N LYS A 142 -1.04 17.94 -13.50
CA LYS A 142 -1.31 17.15 -14.70
C LYS A 142 -0.37 15.96 -14.79
N CYS A 143 -0.91 14.84 -15.26
CA CYS A 143 -0.12 13.65 -15.52
C CYS A 143 0.87 13.90 -16.66
N LYS A 144 2.16 13.55 -16.46
CA LYS A 144 3.21 13.64 -17.48
C LYS A 144 2.85 12.97 -18.81
N TYR A 145 2.13 11.84 -18.77
CA TYR A 145 1.87 11.03 -19.97
C TYR A 145 0.58 11.41 -20.69
N CYS A 146 -0.56 11.37 -19.99
CA CYS A 146 -1.87 11.59 -20.60
C CYS A 146 -2.37 13.03 -20.50
N ASN A 147 -1.66 13.91 -19.79
CA ASN A 147 -2.01 15.31 -19.56
C ASN A 147 -3.38 15.55 -18.88
N LYS A 148 -4.03 14.48 -18.38
CA LYS A 148 -5.24 14.58 -17.56
C LYS A 148 -4.93 15.25 -16.23
N GLN A 149 -5.94 15.89 -15.67
CA GLN A 149 -5.92 16.42 -14.31
C GLN A 149 -5.70 15.28 -13.32
N ILE A 150 -4.91 15.55 -12.29
CA ILE A 150 -4.71 14.64 -11.17
C ILE A 150 -5.11 15.30 -9.86
N TYR A 151 -5.52 14.48 -8.90
CA TYR A 151 -6.04 14.92 -7.63
C TYR A 151 -5.14 14.45 -6.49
N ILE A 152 -4.83 15.36 -5.57
CA ILE A 152 -4.07 15.04 -4.35
C ILE A 152 -4.98 14.40 -3.34
N LEU A 153 -6.15 15.02 -3.18
CA LEU A 153 -7.20 14.60 -2.28
C LEU A 153 -8.24 13.87 -3.13
N SER A 154 -8.27 12.54 -3.04
CA SER A 154 -9.28 11.69 -3.69
C SER A 154 -10.04 10.88 -2.65
N ASN A 155 -11.35 10.76 -2.85
CA ASN A 155 -12.26 10.05 -1.96
C ASN A 155 -12.30 8.54 -2.26
N LYS A 156 -11.79 8.13 -3.44
CA LYS A 156 -11.84 6.75 -3.92
C LYS A 156 -10.50 6.06 -3.69
N TYR A 157 -10.55 4.87 -3.11
CA TYR A 157 -9.39 4.00 -3.05
C TYR A 157 -8.95 3.62 -4.47
N ARG A 158 -7.68 3.85 -4.79
CA ARG A 158 -7.07 3.59 -6.11
C ARG A 158 -7.78 4.29 -7.25
N ASP A 159 -8.13 5.55 -7.04
CA ASP A 159 -8.62 6.41 -8.10
C ASP A 159 -7.58 6.57 -9.22
N ASN A 160 -8.01 6.38 -10.46
CA ASN A 160 -7.14 6.42 -11.64
C ASN A 160 -6.47 7.78 -11.82
N ASP A 161 -7.16 8.85 -11.42
CA ASP A 161 -6.68 10.23 -11.50
C ASP A 161 -5.96 10.67 -10.21
N GLN A 162 -5.73 9.76 -9.26
CA GLN A 162 -4.89 10.05 -8.10
C GLN A 162 -3.45 10.31 -8.54
N TRP A 163 -2.82 11.35 -7.99
CA TRP A 163 -1.40 11.62 -8.23
C TRP A 163 -0.50 10.49 -7.71
N THR A 164 0.63 10.29 -8.36
CA THR A 164 1.69 9.38 -7.92
C THR A 164 3.08 9.97 -8.18
N LEU A 165 4.08 9.53 -7.39
CA LEU A 165 5.49 9.68 -7.73
C LEU A 165 5.90 8.44 -8.51
N GLU A 166 6.28 8.63 -9.76
CA GLU A 166 6.67 7.55 -10.64
C GLU A 166 8.16 7.64 -10.98
N ARG A 167 8.85 6.51 -10.80
CA ARG A 167 10.28 6.39 -11.09
C ARG A 167 10.55 6.51 -12.58
N ILE A 168 11.50 7.33 -12.99
CA ILE A 168 11.98 7.39 -14.38
C ILE A 168 12.70 6.07 -14.69
N ASN A 169 13.75 5.78 -13.92
CA ASN A 169 14.45 4.50 -13.94
C ASN A 169 13.94 3.60 -12.81
N ASN A 170 13.38 2.45 -13.18
CA ASN A 170 12.82 1.49 -12.22
C ASN A 170 13.86 0.74 -11.38
N ASN A 171 15.15 0.87 -11.68
CA ASN A 171 16.24 0.29 -10.89
C ASN A 171 16.73 1.24 -9.79
N ILE A 172 16.40 2.52 -9.86
CA ILE A 172 16.77 3.55 -8.88
C ILE A 172 15.55 3.81 -7.97
N GLY A 173 15.78 4.22 -6.72
CA GLY A 173 14.72 4.58 -5.76
C GLY A 173 13.94 5.84 -6.16
N HIS A 174 13.01 6.26 -5.31
CA HIS A 174 12.29 7.52 -5.46
C HIS A 174 13.19 8.70 -5.03
N ASN A 175 14.26 8.90 -5.79
CA ASN A 175 15.20 10.00 -5.60
C ASN A 175 14.68 11.25 -6.31
N THR A 176 15.05 12.44 -5.84
CA THR A 176 14.55 13.72 -6.36
C THR A 176 14.63 13.83 -7.89
N ASP A 177 15.75 13.41 -8.48
CA ASP A 177 15.97 13.48 -9.94
C ASP A 177 15.45 12.26 -10.71
N ASN A 178 15.04 11.20 -10.01
CA ASN A 178 14.55 9.96 -10.61
C ASN A 178 13.01 9.84 -10.54
N VAL A 179 12.28 10.91 -10.22
CA VAL A 179 10.82 10.86 -10.12
C VAL A 179 10.10 11.98 -10.87
N ILE A 180 8.95 11.61 -11.41
CA ILE A 180 8.00 12.50 -12.07
C ILE A 180 6.60 12.34 -11.47
N ILE A 181 5.73 13.31 -11.76
CA ILE A 181 4.32 13.28 -11.41
C ILE A 181 3.51 12.62 -12.53
N SER A 182 2.72 11.62 -12.18
CA SER A 182 1.79 10.94 -13.10
C SER A 182 0.49 10.56 -12.39
N CYS A 183 -0.56 10.29 -13.17
CA CYS A 183 -1.78 9.67 -12.63
C CYS A 183 -1.54 8.18 -12.34
N LEU A 184 -2.28 7.64 -11.37
CA LEU A 184 -2.21 6.24 -10.99
C LEU A 184 -2.44 5.30 -12.18
N GLU A 185 -3.40 5.62 -13.06
CA GLU A 185 -3.70 4.82 -14.24
C GLU A 185 -2.46 4.62 -15.13
N CYS A 186 -1.77 5.71 -15.47
CA CYS A 186 -0.59 5.66 -16.32
C CYS A 186 0.57 4.93 -15.64
N ASN A 187 0.79 5.16 -14.35
CA ASN A 187 1.82 4.48 -13.57
C ASN A 187 1.62 2.96 -13.58
N LEU A 188 0.38 2.50 -13.35
CA LEU A 188 0.02 1.09 -13.38
C LEU A 188 0.12 0.47 -14.78
N GLN A 189 -0.09 1.26 -15.84
CA GLN A 189 0.03 0.80 -17.23
C GLN A 189 1.48 0.75 -17.69
N ARG A 190 2.31 1.74 -17.34
CA ARG A 190 3.73 1.75 -17.73
C ARG A 190 4.48 0.59 -17.09
N LYS A 191 4.25 0.32 -15.81
CA LYS A 191 4.95 -0.74 -15.05
C LYS A 191 6.48 -0.57 -15.15
N ASN A 192 7.15 -1.50 -15.83
CA ASN A 192 8.58 -1.54 -16.07
C ASN A 192 8.99 -1.15 -17.50
N SER A 193 8.03 -0.75 -18.34
CA SER A 193 8.35 -0.30 -19.70
C SER A 193 9.16 1.00 -19.71
N ASN A 194 9.92 1.20 -20.79
CA ASN A 194 10.67 2.41 -21.01
C ASN A 194 9.73 3.64 -20.99
N MET A 195 10.12 4.67 -20.25
CA MET A 195 9.32 5.86 -20.03
C MET A 195 9.02 6.60 -21.34
N ASP A 196 10.01 6.78 -22.21
CA ASP A 196 9.88 7.57 -23.43
C ASP A 196 8.98 6.86 -24.44
N ASN A 197 9.14 5.54 -24.60
CA ASN A 197 8.26 4.72 -25.43
C ASN A 197 6.81 4.78 -24.93
N PHE A 198 6.63 4.70 -23.62
CA PHE A 198 5.29 4.81 -23.03
C PHE A 198 4.69 6.20 -23.22
N GLU A 199 5.47 7.26 -23.00
CA GLU A 199 5.04 8.65 -23.23
C GLU A 199 4.67 8.88 -24.70
N TYR A 200 5.49 8.39 -25.63
CA TYR A 200 5.21 8.45 -27.07
C TYR A 200 3.87 7.81 -27.39
N THR A 201 3.66 6.56 -26.98
CA THR A 201 2.39 5.85 -27.26
C THR A 201 1.17 6.53 -26.64
N LYS A 202 1.31 7.17 -25.47
CA LYS A 202 0.21 7.93 -24.84
C LYS A 202 -0.13 9.24 -25.55
N LYS A 203 0.82 9.82 -26.27
CA LYS A 203 0.65 11.10 -26.99
C LYS A 203 0.29 10.92 -28.47
N LEU A 204 0.36 9.70 -29.01
CA LEU A 204 -0.03 9.41 -30.38
C LEU A 204 -1.51 9.77 -30.64
N LYS A 205 -1.74 10.59 -31.66
CA LYS A 205 -3.07 10.89 -32.22
C LYS A 205 -3.18 10.22 -33.58
N ILE A 206 -4.03 9.19 -33.69
CA ILE A 206 -4.29 8.53 -34.98
C ILE A 206 -5.54 9.17 -35.58
N ASN A 207 -5.35 10.05 -36.55
CA ASN A 207 -6.44 10.57 -37.36
C ASN A 207 -6.73 9.55 -38.47
N LYS A 208 -7.89 8.89 -38.40
CA LYS A 208 -8.36 8.03 -39.50
C LYS A 208 -9.15 8.89 -40.47
N SER A 209 -8.63 9.12 -41.67
CA SER A 209 -9.41 9.62 -42.79
C SER A 209 -10.12 8.43 -43.44
N PHE A 210 -11.45 8.51 -43.53
CA PHE A 210 -12.27 7.60 -44.35
C PHE A 210 -12.41 8.19 -45.75
#